data_AF-A0A960ZVW1-F1
#
_entry.id   AF-A0A960ZVW1-F1
#
_cell.length_a   1.000
_cell.length_b   1.000
_cell.length_c   1.000
_cell.angle_alpha   90.00
_cell.angle_beta   90.00
_cell.angle_gamma   90.00
#
_symmetry.space_group_name_H-M   'P 1'
#
loop_
_entity.id
_entity.type
_entity.pdbx_description
1 polymer ?
#
loop_
_entity_poly.entity_id
_entity_poly.type
_entity_poly.pdbx_seq_one_letter_code
_entity_poly.pdbx_strand_id
1 'polypeptide(L)'
;PILFSHTTGASEKEHAHAVLKRFATRAFRGAKPDADYLEKLSAIYQSRRKAGDSFEVALRDPLSAILASPGFLYLSEPGEEGQPRDLTGQELATRLSYFLWSAPPDRELLDLAESGELLKPDALAKQVDRLLADERSREFVTGFVHQWLGMDRLDFFQFDTKLHHDFDESAKAAARSEVYESFALLLRDNGSLGCLLKSDYVVINGLLATY
;
A
#
# COMPACT_ATOMS: atom_id res chain seq x y z
N PRO A 1 8.88 -17.05 -3.58
CA PRO A 1 10.11 -16.73 -4.34
C PRO A 1 9.77 -16.21 -5.77
N ILE A 2 9.43 -14.92 -5.88
CA ILE A 2 8.88 -14.30 -7.12
C ILE A 2 9.97 -13.67 -8.01
N LEU A 3 11.20 -13.55 -7.51
CA LEU A 3 12.32 -12.91 -8.22
C LEU A 3 13.15 -13.89 -9.08
N PHE A 4 13.22 -15.17 -8.71
CA PHE A 4 14.19 -16.14 -9.27
C PHE A 4 13.54 -17.38 -9.90
N SER A 5 12.43 -17.23 -10.60
CA SER A 5 11.89 -18.33 -11.41
C SER A 5 12.81 -18.54 -12.62
N HIS A 6 13.68 -19.55 -12.57
CA HIS A 6 14.59 -19.89 -13.67
C HIS A 6 13.78 -20.25 -14.93
N THR A 7 13.88 -19.42 -15.97
CA THR A 7 13.39 -19.78 -17.30
C THR A 7 14.44 -20.69 -17.94
N THR A 8 14.12 -21.97 -18.10
CA THR A 8 15.01 -22.98 -18.66
C THR A 8 15.34 -22.61 -20.12
N GLY A 9 16.61 -22.28 -20.41
CA GLY A 9 17.11 -22.03 -21.78
C GLY A 9 17.41 -20.57 -22.16
N ALA A 10 17.11 -19.58 -21.31
CA ALA A 10 17.50 -18.19 -21.55
C ALA A 10 18.92 -17.90 -21.06
N SER A 11 19.66 -17.02 -21.74
CA SER A 11 20.97 -16.56 -21.24
C SER A 11 20.81 -15.83 -19.91
N GLU A 12 21.85 -15.85 -19.07
CA GLU A 12 21.84 -15.17 -17.76
C GLU A 12 21.47 -13.68 -17.88
N LYS A 13 21.93 -13.02 -18.96
CA LYS A 13 21.63 -11.62 -19.26
C LYS A 13 20.15 -11.39 -19.59
N GLU A 14 19.54 -12.25 -20.41
CA GLU A 14 18.11 -12.17 -20.72
C GLU A 14 17.25 -12.42 -19.48
N HIS A 15 17.70 -13.36 -18.62
CA HIS A 15 17.03 -13.62 -17.35
C HIS A 15 17.07 -12.39 -16.44
N ALA A 16 18.24 -11.76 -16.27
CA ALA A 16 18.37 -10.53 -15.49
C ALA A 16 17.49 -9.40 -16.03
N HIS A 17 17.48 -9.19 -17.35
CA HIS A 17 16.62 -8.18 -17.99
C HIS A 17 15.13 -8.45 -17.72
N ALA A 18 14.68 -9.70 -17.81
CA ALA A 18 13.30 -10.07 -17.52
C ALA A 18 12.92 -9.85 -16.03
N VAL A 19 13.85 -10.10 -15.10
CA VAL A 19 13.66 -9.80 -13.67
C VAL A 19 13.52 -8.30 -13.45
N LEU A 20 14.42 -7.50 -14.02
CA LEU A 20 14.40 -6.04 -13.89
C LEU A 20 13.13 -5.43 -14.48
N LYS A 21 12.72 -5.88 -15.67
CA LYS A 21 11.46 -5.45 -16.31
C LYS A 21 10.25 -5.76 -15.45
N ARG A 22 10.15 -6.99 -14.92
CA ARG A 22 9.03 -7.40 -14.06
C ARG A 22 8.99 -6.60 -12.76
N PHE A 23 10.15 -6.41 -12.13
CA PHE A 23 10.25 -5.64 -10.90
C PHE A 23 9.91 -4.16 -11.13
N ALA A 24 10.46 -3.54 -12.17
CA ALA A 24 10.17 -2.15 -12.51
C ALA A 24 8.69 -1.94 -12.83
N THR A 25 8.08 -2.83 -13.63
CA THR A 25 6.64 -2.76 -13.96
C THR A 25 5.79 -2.80 -12.68
N ARG A 26 6.13 -3.67 -11.73
CA ARG A 26 5.41 -3.74 -10.44
C ARG A 26 5.68 -2.52 -9.57
N ALA A 27 6.93 -2.07 -9.48
CA ALA A 27 7.32 -0.89 -8.72
C ALA A 27 6.62 0.39 -9.25
N PHE A 28 6.38 0.44 -10.55
CA PHE A 28 5.66 1.52 -11.23
C PHE A 28 4.17 1.23 -11.40
N ARG A 29 3.61 0.33 -10.57
CA ARG A 29 2.16 0.09 -10.45
C ARG A 29 1.48 -0.31 -11.78
N GLY A 30 2.17 -1.12 -12.58
CA GLY A 30 1.67 -1.59 -13.88
C GLY A 30 2.09 -0.70 -15.07
N ALA A 31 2.64 0.50 -14.81
CA ALA A 31 3.16 1.32 -15.89
C ALA A 31 4.35 0.63 -16.57
N LYS A 32 4.33 0.63 -17.91
CA LYS A 32 5.40 0.04 -18.72
C LYS A 32 6.66 0.89 -18.55
N PRO A 33 7.77 0.33 -18.02
CA PRO A 33 9.02 1.07 -17.90
C PRO A 33 9.57 1.42 -19.29
N ASP A 34 10.20 2.60 -19.38
CA ASP A 34 10.88 3.05 -20.59
C ASP A 34 12.00 2.08 -21.01
N ALA A 35 12.17 1.89 -22.32
CA ALA A 35 13.14 0.94 -22.86
C ALA A 35 14.59 1.36 -22.54
N ASP A 36 14.92 2.65 -22.68
CA ASP A 36 16.27 3.16 -22.38
C ASP A 36 16.56 3.08 -20.89
N TYR A 37 15.54 3.26 -20.05
CA TYR A 37 15.67 3.02 -18.61
C TYR A 37 16.01 1.56 -18.29
N LEU A 38 15.33 0.59 -18.90
CA LEU A 38 15.63 -0.83 -18.72
C LEU A 38 17.03 -1.22 -19.24
N GLU A 39 17.48 -0.63 -20.34
CA GLU A 39 18.83 -0.83 -20.86
C GLU A 39 19.89 -0.29 -19.90
N LYS A 40 19.69 0.89 -19.30
CA LYS A 40 20.58 1.44 -18.26
C LYS A 40 20.68 0.50 -17.05
N LEU A 41 19.57 -0.02 -16.56
CA LEU A 41 19.56 -0.99 -15.45
C LEU A 41 20.31 -2.28 -15.83
N SER A 42 20.10 -2.76 -17.06
CA SER A 42 20.79 -3.95 -17.59
C SER A 42 22.30 -3.72 -17.73
N ALA A 43 22.72 -2.49 -18.04
CA ALA A 43 24.13 -2.10 -18.10
C ALA A 43 24.77 -2.05 -16.69
N ILE A 44 24.07 -1.53 -15.68
CA ILE A 44 24.52 -1.57 -14.28
C ILE A 44 24.76 -3.02 -13.86
N TYR A 45 23.78 -3.90 -14.08
CA TYR A 45 23.90 -5.34 -13.81
C TYR A 45 25.14 -5.97 -14.49
N GLN A 46 25.33 -5.71 -15.79
CA GLN A 46 26.47 -6.24 -16.54
C GLN A 46 27.82 -5.73 -16.01
N SER A 47 27.89 -4.48 -15.56
CA SER A 47 29.08 -3.91 -14.94
C SER A 47 29.45 -4.67 -13.65
N ARG A 48 28.45 -4.92 -12.78
CA ARG A 48 28.63 -5.71 -11.55
C ARG A 48 29.07 -7.15 -11.82
N ARG A 49 28.48 -7.80 -12.84
CA ARG A 49 28.92 -9.15 -13.27
C ARG A 49 30.36 -9.17 -13.78
N LYS A 50 30.79 -8.17 -14.55
CA LYS A 50 32.19 -8.03 -14.98
C LYS A 50 33.16 -7.80 -13.83
N ALA A 51 32.70 -7.20 -12.73
CA ALA A 51 33.46 -7.02 -11.50
C ALA A 51 33.54 -8.29 -10.63
N GLY A 52 32.85 -9.37 -11.00
CA GLY A 52 32.92 -10.67 -10.31
C GLY A 52 31.78 -10.97 -9.33
N ASP A 53 30.80 -10.08 -9.18
CA ASP A 53 29.65 -10.28 -8.29
C ASP A 53 28.77 -11.45 -8.74
N SER A 54 28.17 -12.21 -7.82
CA SER A 54 27.18 -13.24 -8.17
C SER A 54 25.95 -12.64 -8.86
N PHE A 55 25.12 -13.48 -9.48
CA PHE A 55 23.89 -13.04 -10.14
C PHE A 55 23.00 -12.18 -9.22
N GLU A 56 22.76 -12.65 -8.00
CA GLU A 56 21.89 -12.00 -7.01
C GLU A 56 22.51 -10.71 -6.48
N VAL A 57 23.82 -10.68 -6.26
CA VAL A 57 24.53 -9.48 -5.80
C VAL A 57 24.50 -8.41 -6.89
N ALA A 58 24.74 -8.79 -8.15
CA ALA A 58 24.72 -7.88 -9.29
C ALA A 58 23.33 -7.26 -9.56
N LEU A 59 22.24 -7.89 -9.09
CA LEU A 59 20.88 -7.33 -9.18
C LEU A 59 20.57 -6.26 -8.13
N ARG A 60 21.34 -6.16 -7.03
CA ARG A 60 21.01 -5.25 -5.92
C ARG A 60 21.03 -3.79 -6.32
N ASP A 61 22.05 -3.37 -7.07
CA ASP A 61 22.21 -2.00 -7.53
C ASP A 61 21.08 -1.56 -8.47
N PRO A 62 20.75 -2.29 -9.55
CA PRO A 62 19.66 -1.90 -10.43
C PRO A 62 18.29 -1.98 -9.74
N LEU A 63 18.06 -2.94 -8.83
CA LEU A 63 16.82 -2.97 -8.03
C LEU A 63 16.71 -1.76 -7.10
N SER A 64 17.81 -1.37 -6.45
CA SER A 64 17.87 -0.16 -5.63
C SER A 64 17.60 1.10 -6.45
N ALA A 65 18.13 1.17 -7.68
CA ALA A 65 17.87 2.27 -8.60
C ALA A 65 16.39 2.41 -8.99
N ILE A 66 15.65 1.30 -9.08
CA ILE A 66 14.20 1.32 -9.30
C ILE A 66 13.49 1.93 -8.09
N LEU A 67 13.84 1.49 -6.88
CA LEU A 67 13.24 1.97 -5.63
C LEU A 67 13.60 3.43 -5.29
N ALA A 68 14.72 3.93 -5.81
CA ALA A 68 15.12 5.33 -5.65
C ALA A 68 14.60 6.25 -6.77
N SER A 69 13.88 5.71 -7.76
CA SER A 69 13.43 6.49 -8.91
C SER A 69 12.17 7.32 -8.60
N PRO A 70 11.99 8.49 -9.24
CA PRO A 70 10.76 9.28 -9.08
C PRO A 70 9.48 8.51 -9.41
N GLY A 71 9.54 7.62 -10.42
CA GLY A 71 8.42 6.77 -10.81
C GLY A 71 7.99 5.77 -9.74
N PHE A 72 8.85 5.47 -8.75
CA PHE A 72 8.50 4.70 -7.56
C PHE A 72 8.11 5.60 -6.37
N LEU A 73 8.89 6.65 -6.11
CA LEU A 73 8.71 7.50 -4.93
C LEU A 73 7.45 8.36 -4.99
N TYR A 74 7.02 8.76 -6.18
CA TYR A 74 5.86 9.63 -6.37
C TYR A 74 4.70 8.91 -7.07
N LEU A 75 3.49 9.27 -6.67
CA LEU A 75 2.27 8.97 -7.40
C LEU A 75 2.00 10.16 -8.33
N SER A 76 2.46 10.06 -9.58
CA SER A 76 2.25 11.10 -10.59
C SER A 76 1.06 10.73 -11.47
N GLU A 77 0.07 11.63 -11.52
CA GLU A 77 -1.00 11.62 -12.52
C GLU A 77 -0.63 12.67 -13.58
N PRO A 78 0.07 12.29 -14.67
CA PRO A 78 0.55 13.27 -15.66
C PRO A 78 -0.62 14.04 -16.27
N GLY A 79 -0.61 15.36 -16.17
CA GLY A 79 -1.65 16.24 -16.73
C GLY A 79 -1.18 17.69 -16.71
N GLU A 80 -1.79 18.54 -17.52
CA GLU A 80 -1.54 19.98 -17.43
C GLU A 80 -2.14 20.52 -16.13
N GLU A 81 -1.36 21.30 -15.38
CA GLU A 81 -1.84 21.93 -14.15
C GLU A 81 -3.06 22.81 -14.43
N GLY A 82 -4.11 22.62 -13.62
CA GLY A 82 -5.32 23.45 -13.69
C GLY A 82 -6.38 23.01 -14.70
N GLN A 83 -6.16 21.94 -15.47
CA GLN A 83 -7.18 21.36 -16.35
C GLN A 83 -7.71 20.03 -15.80
N PRO A 84 -9.00 19.96 -15.42
CA PRO A 84 -9.63 18.68 -15.09
C PRO A 84 -9.55 17.74 -16.28
N ARG A 85 -9.04 16.54 -16.06
CA ARG A 85 -9.06 15.46 -17.05
C ARG A 85 -9.56 14.18 -16.42
N ASP A 86 -10.07 13.29 -17.27
CA ASP A 86 -10.43 11.95 -16.84
C ASP A 86 -9.17 11.14 -16.51
N LEU A 87 -9.27 10.32 -15.46
CA LEU A 87 -8.23 9.37 -15.11
C LEU A 87 -8.27 8.19 -16.08
N THR A 88 -7.10 7.70 -16.45
CA THR A 88 -6.99 6.39 -17.10
C THR A 88 -7.34 5.28 -16.11
N GLY A 89 -7.67 4.09 -16.62
CA GLY A 89 -7.93 2.93 -15.75
C GLY A 89 -6.76 2.64 -14.79
N GLN A 90 -5.51 2.77 -15.25
CA GLN A 90 -4.31 2.53 -14.43
C GLN A 90 -4.14 3.56 -13.31
N GLU A 91 -4.42 4.84 -13.61
CA GLU A 91 -4.38 5.90 -12.60
C GLU A 91 -5.48 5.73 -11.58
N LEU A 92 -6.70 5.39 -12.01
CA LEU A 92 -7.81 5.11 -11.13
C LEU A 92 -7.51 3.91 -10.20
N ALA A 93 -6.99 2.81 -10.74
CA ALA A 93 -6.58 1.64 -9.95
C ALA A 93 -5.53 2.01 -8.89
N THR A 94 -4.50 2.76 -9.29
CA THR A 94 -3.44 3.20 -8.39
C THR A 94 -4.01 4.10 -7.29
N ARG A 95 -4.79 5.11 -7.67
CA ARG A 95 -5.38 6.05 -6.71
C ARG A 95 -6.27 5.33 -5.71
N LEU A 96 -7.11 4.41 -6.20
CA LEU A 96 -8.03 3.65 -5.38
C LEU A 96 -7.30 2.72 -4.40
N SER A 97 -6.26 2.01 -4.86
CA SER A 97 -5.50 1.11 -3.99
C SER A 97 -4.72 1.86 -2.92
N TYR A 98 -4.12 3.01 -3.24
CA TYR A 98 -3.40 3.80 -2.24
C TYR A 98 -4.35 4.53 -1.28
N PHE A 99 -5.53 4.91 -1.75
CA PHE A 99 -6.55 5.49 -0.90
C PHE A 99 -7.10 4.48 0.12
N LEU A 100 -7.42 3.26 -0.31
CA LEU A 100 -8.07 2.27 0.55
C LEU A 100 -7.10 1.30 1.25
N TRP A 101 -5.94 1.02 0.68
CA TRP A 101 -4.98 0.04 1.22
C TRP A 101 -3.62 0.63 1.58
N SER A 102 -3.34 1.91 1.26
CA SER A 102 -1.99 2.48 1.38
C SER A 102 -0.90 1.62 0.70
N ALA A 103 -1.30 0.88 -0.34
CA ALA A 103 -0.48 -0.15 -0.98
C ALA A 103 -0.70 -0.19 -2.50
N PRO A 104 0.25 -0.76 -3.27
CA PRO A 104 0.09 -0.94 -4.71
C PRO A 104 -1.15 -1.76 -5.07
N PRO A 105 -1.75 -1.51 -6.26
CA PRO A 105 -2.91 -2.27 -6.72
C PRO A 105 -2.54 -3.74 -6.92
N ASP A 106 -3.49 -4.63 -6.67
CA ASP A 106 -3.32 -6.05 -6.95
C ASP A 106 -3.60 -6.37 -8.43
N ARG A 107 -3.38 -7.63 -8.81
CA ARG A 107 -3.50 -8.05 -10.20
C ARG A 107 -4.91 -7.90 -10.74
N GLU A 108 -5.92 -8.24 -9.95
CA GLU A 108 -7.33 -8.10 -10.36
C GLU A 108 -7.66 -6.64 -10.70
N LEU A 109 -7.25 -5.71 -9.84
CA LEU A 109 -7.50 -4.29 -10.06
C LEU A 109 -6.73 -3.75 -11.28
N LEU A 110 -5.50 -4.23 -11.50
CA LEU A 110 -4.70 -3.90 -12.69
C LEU A 110 -5.31 -4.46 -13.98
N ASP A 111 -5.79 -5.71 -13.99
CA ASP A 111 -6.40 -6.34 -15.17
C ASP A 111 -7.72 -5.63 -15.56
N LEU A 112 -8.52 -5.19 -14.56
CA LEU A 112 -9.72 -4.38 -14.79
C LEU A 112 -9.40 -2.97 -15.29
N ALA A 113 -8.28 -2.39 -14.83
CA ALA A 113 -7.78 -1.12 -15.33
C ALA A 113 -7.31 -1.20 -16.78
N GLU A 114 -6.56 -2.25 -17.14
CA GLU A 114 -6.07 -2.48 -18.50
C GLU A 114 -7.19 -2.72 -19.51
N SER A 115 -8.23 -3.45 -19.10
CA SER A 115 -9.41 -3.69 -19.95
C SER A 115 -10.37 -2.50 -20.05
N GLY A 116 -10.18 -1.45 -19.24
CA GLY A 116 -11.08 -0.31 -19.14
C GLY A 116 -12.39 -0.60 -18.40
N GLU A 117 -12.61 -1.83 -17.94
CA GLU A 117 -13.79 -2.21 -17.15
C GLU A 117 -13.87 -1.44 -15.83
N LEU A 118 -12.72 -1.11 -15.21
CA LEU A 118 -12.68 -0.35 -13.95
C LEU A 118 -13.30 1.05 -14.07
N LEU A 119 -13.38 1.62 -15.28
CA LEU A 119 -14.00 2.93 -15.50
C LEU A 119 -15.54 2.86 -15.47
N LYS A 120 -16.13 1.67 -15.50
CA LYS A 120 -17.59 1.50 -15.43
C LYS A 120 -18.06 1.62 -13.98
N PRO A 121 -19.12 2.40 -13.69
CA PRO A 121 -19.59 2.63 -12.31
C PRO A 121 -19.86 1.35 -11.51
N ASP A 122 -20.51 0.35 -12.12
CA ASP A 122 -20.84 -0.91 -11.43
C ASP A 122 -19.60 -1.75 -11.11
N ALA A 123 -18.60 -1.75 -11.99
CA ALA A 123 -17.34 -2.46 -11.76
C ALA A 123 -16.51 -1.74 -10.70
N LEU A 124 -16.47 -0.40 -10.74
CA LEU A 124 -15.81 0.42 -9.74
C LEU A 124 -16.41 0.19 -8.35
N ALA A 125 -17.73 0.26 -8.21
CA ALA A 125 -18.42 0.03 -6.92
C ALA A 125 -18.08 -1.35 -6.34
N LYS A 126 -18.11 -2.41 -7.17
CA LYS A 126 -17.71 -3.76 -6.75
C LYS A 126 -16.26 -3.82 -6.28
N GLN A 127 -15.34 -3.12 -6.95
CA GLN A 127 -13.95 -3.08 -6.52
C GLN A 127 -13.77 -2.29 -5.23
N VAL A 128 -14.52 -1.20 -5.01
CA VAL A 128 -14.52 -0.47 -3.72
C VAL A 128 -14.94 -1.39 -2.59
N ASP A 129 -16.05 -2.11 -2.73
CA ASP A 129 -16.54 -3.05 -1.69
C ASP A 129 -15.51 -4.16 -1.42
N ARG A 130 -14.91 -4.72 -2.48
CA ARG A 130 -13.85 -5.73 -2.36
C ARG A 130 -12.62 -5.20 -1.62
N LEU A 131 -12.17 -4.00 -1.96
CA LEU A 131 -11.01 -3.36 -1.33
C LEU A 131 -11.30 -3.07 0.16
N LEU A 132 -12.49 -2.58 0.50
CA LEU A 132 -12.91 -2.34 1.88
C LEU A 132 -13.06 -3.62 2.70
N ALA A 133 -13.41 -4.75 2.07
CA ALA A 133 -13.53 -6.03 2.74
C ALA A 133 -12.18 -6.74 2.99
N ASP A 134 -11.10 -6.30 2.33
CA ASP A 134 -9.76 -6.87 2.48
C ASP A 134 -9.07 -6.34 3.76
N GLU A 135 -8.27 -7.17 4.41
CA GLU A 135 -7.56 -6.81 5.66
C GLU A 135 -6.65 -5.59 5.51
N ARG A 136 -6.14 -5.32 4.31
CA ARG A 136 -5.33 -4.13 4.01
C ARG A 136 -6.10 -2.82 4.19
N SER A 137 -7.43 -2.84 4.15
CA SER A 137 -8.27 -1.66 4.42
C SER A 137 -8.09 -1.10 5.83
N ARG A 138 -7.53 -1.90 6.75
CA ARG A 138 -7.15 -1.45 8.08
C ARG A 138 -6.23 -0.23 8.05
N GLU A 139 -5.31 -0.15 7.07
CA GLU A 139 -4.39 0.98 6.93
C GLU A 139 -5.12 2.29 6.61
N PHE A 140 -6.21 2.23 5.84
CA PHE A 140 -7.08 3.38 5.63
C PHE A 140 -7.74 3.79 6.94
N VAL A 141 -8.30 2.84 7.70
CA VAL A 141 -8.96 3.12 8.99
C VAL A 141 -8.00 3.78 9.97
N THR A 142 -6.83 3.17 10.19
CA THR A 142 -5.84 3.73 11.12
C THR A 142 -5.38 5.10 10.67
N GLY A 143 -5.02 5.29 9.40
CA GLY A 143 -4.56 6.59 8.89
C GLY A 143 -5.63 7.69 8.98
N PHE A 144 -6.84 7.40 8.48
CA PHE A 144 -7.94 8.35 8.46
C PHE A 144 -8.40 8.73 9.87
N VAL A 145 -8.69 7.75 10.73
CA VAL A 145 -9.19 7.99 12.09
C VAL A 145 -8.11 8.67 12.94
N HIS A 146 -6.84 8.30 12.77
CA HIS A 146 -5.73 8.93 13.48
C HIS A 146 -5.67 10.43 13.23
N GLN A 147 -5.77 10.84 11.96
CA GLN A 147 -5.76 12.25 11.59
C GLN A 147 -7.06 12.96 11.95
N TRP A 148 -8.21 12.34 11.67
CA TRP A 148 -9.52 12.94 11.88
C TRP A 148 -9.78 13.26 13.35
N LEU A 149 -9.44 12.34 14.27
CA LEU A 149 -9.67 12.50 15.69
C LEU A 149 -8.47 13.11 16.45
N GLY A 150 -7.35 13.37 15.78
CA GLY A 150 -6.13 13.89 16.42
C GLY A 150 -5.58 12.91 17.47
N MET A 151 -5.42 11.65 17.07
CA MET A 151 -5.02 10.56 17.97
C MET A 151 -3.56 10.68 18.44
N ASP A 152 -2.76 11.53 17.80
CA ASP A 152 -1.42 11.95 18.25
C ASP A 152 -1.45 12.59 19.64
N ARG A 153 -2.56 13.23 20.02
CA ARG A 153 -2.75 13.78 21.37
C ARG A 153 -2.68 12.72 22.47
N LEU A 154 -3.09 11.49 22.17
CA LEU A 154 -2.96 10.38 23.12
C LEU A 154 -1.49 10.04 23.37
N ASP A 155 -0.60 10.18 22.37
CA ASP A 155 0.83 9.90 22.56
C ASP A 155 1.46 10.83 23.61
N PHE A 156 1.07 12.10 23.60
CA PHE A 156 1.53 13.11 24.56
C PHE A 156 0.79 13.10 25.90
N PHE A 157 -0.29 12.33 26.02
CA PHE A 157 -1.00 12.18 27.29
C PHE A 157 -0.11 11.42 28.29
N GLN A 158 0.21 12.10 29.39
CA GLN A 158 0.93 11.53 30.52
C GLN A 158 -0.03 11.32 31.70
N PHE A 159 0.15 10.21 32.39
CA PHE A 159 -0.59 9.86 33.59
C PHE A 159 0.39 9.59 34.73
N ASP A 160 -0.04 9.87 35.96
CA ASP A 160 0.76 9.55 37.15
C ASP A 160 0.60 8.06 37.47
N THR A 161 1.63 7.28 37.17
CA THR A 161 1.69 5.83 37.42
C THR A 161 1.59 5.48 38.90
N LYS A 162 1.83 6.43 39.82
CA LYS A 162 1.63 6.22 41.27
C LYS A 162 0.19 6.41 41.71
N LEU A 163 -0.61 7.15 40.95
CA LEU A 163 -2.04 7.34 41.24
C LEU A 163 -2.89 6.35 40.45
N HIS A 164 -2.45 5.94 39.26
CA HIS A 164 -3.12 5.00 38.38
C HIS A 164 -2.19 3.83 38.08
N HIS A 165 -2.04 2.91 39.05
CA HIS A 165 -1.11 1.78 38.94
C HIS A 165 -1.46 0.80 37.82
N ASP A 166 -2.77 0.64 37.57
CA ASP A 166 -3.24 -0.32 36.58
C ASP A 166 -3.07 0.26 35.17
N PHE A 167 -3.32 1.57 34.98
CA PHE A 167 -3.19 2.23 33.68
C PHE A 167 -1.72 2.42 33.30
N ASP A 168 -1.28 1.72 32.26
CA ASP A 168 0.07 1.77 31.71
C ASP A 168 0.08 2.10 30.20
N GLU A 169 1.25 2.09 29.57
CA GLU A 169 1.35 2.32 28.12
C GLU A 169 0.63 1.23 27.30
N SER A 170 0.49 0.01 27.84
CA SER A 170 -0.26 -1.08 27.20
C SER A 170 -1.76 -0.76 27.18
N ALA A 171 -2.29 -0.25 28.29
CA ALA A 171 -3.68 0.21 28.43
C ALA A 171 -3.98 1.37 27.47
N LYS A 172 -3.08 2.34 27.41
CA LYS A 172 -3.16 3.47 26.47
C LYS A 172 -3.15 3.01 25.01
N ALA A 173 -2.28 2.06 24.66
CA ALA A 173 -2.24 1.48 23.32
C ALA A 173 -3.53 0.69 22.99
N ALA A 174 -4.07 -0.04 23.97
CA ALA A 174 -5.33 -0.77 23.81
C ALA A 174 -6.53 0.17 23.63
N ALA A 175 -6.63 1.23 24.44
CA ALA A 175 -7.66 2.27 24.31
C ALA A 175 -7.59 2.98 22.95
N ARG A 176 -6.38 3.24 22.44
CA ARG A 176 -6.21 3.72 21.06
C ARG A 176 -6.74 2.72 20.04
N SER A 177 -6.42 1.44 20.21
CA SER A 177 -6.89 0.39 19.30
C SER A 177 -8.40 0.28 19.28
N GLU A 178 -9.07 0.38 20.43
CA GLU A 178 -10.53 0.39 20.55
C GLU A 178 -11.18 1.42 19.61
N VAL A 179 -10.63 2.64 19.54
CA VAL A 179 -11.16 3.69 18.66
C VAL A 179 -11.07 3.28 17.19
N TYR A 180 -9.94 2.70 16.77
CA TYR A 180 -9.78 2.21 15.41
C TYR A 180 -10.68 1.02 15.10
N GLU A 181 -10.79 0.03 16.00
CA GLU A 181 -11.65 -1.14 15.80
C GLU A 181 -13.14 -0.76 15.78
N SER A 182 -13.54 0.20 16.61
CA SER A 182 -14.93 0.69 16.63
C SER A 182 -15.31 1.32 15.29
N PHE A 183 -14.42 2.13 14.72
CA PHE A 183 -14.63 2.68 13.38
C PHE A 183 -14.58 1.59 12.30
N ALA A 184 -13.62 0.66 12.37
CA ALA A 184 -13.50 -0.44 11.42
C ALA A 184 -14.77 -1.30 11.38
N LEU A 185 -15.35 -1.59 12.55
CA LEU A 185 -16.60 -2.33 12.66
C LEU A 185 -17.75 -1.60 11.96
N LEU A 186 -17.90 -0.28 12.21
CA LEU A 186 -18.93 0.52 11.56
C LEU A 186 -18.74 0.59 10.04
N LEU A 187 -17.49 0.72 9.58
CA LEU A 187 -17.19 0.73 8.15
C LEU A 187 -17.55 -0.60 7.49
N ARG A 188 -17.15 -1.72 8.10
CA ARG A 188 -17.39 -3.07 7.56
C ARG A 188 -18.88 -3.43 7.54
N ASP A 189 -19.59 -3.08 8.59
CA ASP A 189 -21.00 -3.46 8.76
C ASP A 189 -21.96 -2.39 8.20
N ASN A 190 -21.41 -1.35 7.54
CA ASN A 190 -22.16 -0.18 7.03
C ASN A 190 -23.06 0.45 8.11
N GLY A 191 -22.50 0.59 9.31
CA GLY A 191 -23.16 1.10 10.51
C GLY A 191 -23.37 2.61 10.49
N SER A 192 -24.28 3.08 11.35
CA SER A 192 -24.56 4.51 11.49
C SER A 192 -23.39 5.23 12.16
N LEU A 193 -23.00 6.39 11.63
CA LEU A 193 -22.03 7.28 12.30
C LEU A 193 -22.50 7.72 13.69
N GLY A 194 -23.81 7.71 13.95
CA GLY A 194 -24.36 7.98 15.28
C GLY A 194 -23.86 7.01 16.35
N CYS A 195 -23.44 5.79 15.95
CA CYS A 195 -22.84 4.80 16.85
C CYS A 195 -21.49 5.25 17.40
N LEU A 196 -20.77 6.16 16.74
CA LEU A 196 -19.56 6.78 17.32
C LEU A 196 -19.88 7.71 18.50
N LEU A 197 -21.10 8.25 18.57
CA LEU A 197 -21.55 9.10 19.68
C LEU A 197 -22.26 8.30 20.77
N LYS A 198 -23.02 7.28 20.37
CA LYS A 198 -23.77 6.41 21.29
C LYS A 198 -23.92 5.01 20.69
N SER A 199 -23.32 4.02 21.34
CA SER A 199 -23.46 2.60 21.02
C SER A 199 -23.94 1.82 22.25
N ASP A 200 -24.69 0.74 22.01
CA ASP A 200 -25.09 -0.24 23.04
C ASP A 200 -24.04 -1.36 23.21
N TYR A 201 -22.89 -1.23 22.55
CA TYR A 201 -21.76 -2.15 22.58
C TYR A 201 -20.45 -1.37 22.61
N VAL A 202 -19.36 -2.08 22.90
CA VAL A 202 -17.99 -1.55 22.89
C VAL A 202 -17.07 -2.54 22.16
N VAL A 203 -16.01 -2.04 21.51
CA VAL A 203 -15.04 -2.88 20.78
C VAL A 203 -13.70 -2.86 21.50
N ILE A 204 -13.52 -3.77 22.45
CA ILE A 204 -12.34 -3.84 23.31
C ILE A 204 -11.59 -5.17 23.16
N ASN A 205 -10.31 -5.16 23.48
CA ASN A 205 -9.50 -6.37 23.58
C ASN A 205 -9.55 -6.96 25.00
N GLY A 206 -8.89 -8.11 25.21
CA GLY A 206 -8.87 -8.78 26.51
C GLY A 206 -8.23 -7.95 27.64
N LEU A 207 -7.29 -7.05 27.33
CA LEU A 207 -6.69 -6.17 28.33
C LEU A 207 -7.74 -5.19 28.86
N LEU A 208 -8.40 -4.44 27.97
CA LEU A 208 -9.44 -3.49 28.36
C LEU A 208 -10.66 -4.17 29.00
N ALA A 209 -10.97 -5.42 28.65
CA ALA A 209 -12.07 -6.17 29.28
C ALA A 209 -11.81 -6.54 30.74
N THR A 210 -10.54 -6.45 31.20
CA THR A 210 -10.16 -6.71 32.60
C THR A 210 -10.07 -5.45 33.45
N TYR A 211 -10.28 -4.27 32.86
CA TYR A 211 -10.37 -2.99 33.58
C TYR A 211 -11.74 -2.75 34.20
#